data_AF-A0A445DCK9-F1
#
_entry.id   AF-A0A445DCK9-F1
#
_cell.length_a   1.000
_cell.length_b   1.000
_cell.length_c   1.000
_cell.angle_alpha   90.00
_cell.angle_beta   90.00
_cell.angle_gamma   90.00
#
_symmetry.space_group_name_H-M   'P 1'
#
loop_
_entity.id
_entity.type
_entity.pdbx_description
1 polymer ?
#
loop_
_entity_poly.entity_id
_entity_poly.type
_entity_poly.pdbx_seq_one_letter_code
_entity_poly.pdbx_strand_id
1 'polypeptide(L)'
;MMPTLTFSNISVNRRAAEEWVRNNVLPYLPKTKIRYLLVDNEVLRSYSEQGRQMWRDLVPAMQMIKRSLKALNISTFPPSRGMFRYEIRDNVIIPMLNFLNRTKSFLFIDVYPYFPWSQNPYNISLDFALFRGGLSIRDPGSALVYTNLLDPMLDSLVFAKSKLGFSNILLAISETGLTL
;
A
#
# COMPACT_ATOMS: atom_id res chain seq x y z
N MET A 1 -8.79 0.80 -13.57
CA MET A 1 -8.25 -0.21 -12.64
C MET A 1 -8.54 -1.59 -13.21
N MET A 2 -7.56 -2.49 -13.23
CA MET A 2 -7.73 -3.83 -13.80
C MET A 2 -8.32 -4.80 -12.76
N PRO A 3 -9.38 -5.59 -13.05
CA PRO A 3 -10.03 -6.46 -12.06
C PRO A 3 -9.21 -7.72 -11.69
N THR A 4 -9.27 -8.12 -10.43
CA THR A 4 -8.50 -9.25 -9.86
C THR A 4 -8.68 -10.58 -10.59
N LEU A 5 -9.89 -10.88 -11.07
CA LEU A 5 -10.23 -12.14 -11.75
C LEU A 5 -9.57 -12.30 -13.12
N THR A 6 -8.96 -11.24 -13.66
CA THR A 6 -8.27 -11.28 -14.96
C THR A 6 -6.76 -11.50 -14.85
N PHE A 7 -6.19 -11.44 -13.63
CA PHE A 7 -4.74 -11.53 -13.41
C PHE A 7 -4.11 -12.84 -13.87
N SER A 8 -4.68 -13.98 -13.49
CA SER A 8 -4.06 -15.29 -13.75
C SER A 8 -3.97 -15.63 -15.23
N ASN A 9 -4.90 -15.11 -16.06
CA ASN A 9 -4.85 -15.32 -17.51
C ASN A 9 -3.91 -14.32 -18.18
N ILE A 10 -3.97 -13.04 -17.81
CA ILE A 10 -3.15 -11.97 -18.39
C ILE A 10 -1.67 -12.11 -18.03
N SER A 11 -1.34 -12.67 -16.85
CA SER A 11 0.05 -12.84 -16.40
C SER A 11 0.84 -13.86 -17.22
N VAL A 12 0.16 -14.82 -17.86
CA VAL A 12 0.79 -15.90 -18.64
C VAL A 12 0.41 -15.88 -20.13
N ASN A 13 -0.60 -15.08 -20.52
CA ASN A 13 -1.09 -15.01 -21.89
C ASN A 13 -1.03 -13.57 -22.44
N ARG A 14 -0.03 -13.32 -23.30
CA ARG A 14 0.18 -12.04 -23.97
C ARG A 14 -1.05 -11.58 -24.78
N ARG A 15 -1.74 -12.50 -25.47
CA ARG A 15 -2.94 -12.13 -26.26
C ARG A 15 -4.07 -11.63 -25.37
N ALA A 16 -4.27 -12.28 -24.22
CA ALA A 16 -5.25 -11.82 -23.24
C ALA A 16 -4.92 -10.41 -22.71
N ALA A 17 -3.63 -10.10 -22.52
CA ALA A 17 -3.19 -8.75 -22.13
C ALA A 17 -3.48 -7.70 -23.23
N GLU A 18 -3.16 -8.02 -24.48
CA GLU A 18 -3.40 -7.15 -25.64
C GLU A 18 -4.89 -6.91 -25.89
N GLU A 19 -5.72 -7.95 -25.76
CA GLU A 19 -7.18 -7.84 -25.85
C GLU A 19 -7.75 -6.97 -24.72
N TRP A 20 -7.25 -7.12 -23.49
CA TRP A 20 -7.69 -6.27 -22.39
C TRP A 20 -7.40 -4.79 -22.67
N VAL A 21 -6.20 -4.46 -23.17
CA VAL A 21 -5.85 -3.08 -23.56
C VAL A 21 -6.75 -2.60 -24.70
N ARG A 22 -6.98 -3.43 -25.72
CA ARG A 22 -7.83 -3.09 -26.86
C ARG A 22 -9.27 -2.78 -26.45
N ASN A 23 -9.80 -3.48 -25.45
CA ASN A 23 -11.18 -3.34 -25.04
C ASN A 23 -11.39 -2.30 -23.93
N ASN A 24 -10.39 -2.06 -23.07
CA ASN A 24 -10.55 -1.24 -21.87
C ASN A 24 -9.77 0.07 -21.90
N VAL A 25 -8.82 0.23 -22.83
CA VAL A 25 -7.97 1.44 -22.92
C VAL A 25 -8.19 2.14 -24.26
N LEU A 26 -7.98 1.44 -25.38
CA LEU A 26 -8.02 2.05 -26.71
C LEU A 26 -9.33 2.79 -27.06
N PRO A 27 -10.54 2.32 -26.71
CA PRO A 27 -11.78 2.98 -27.11
C PRO A 27 -11.96 4.38 -26.52
N TYR A 28 -11.23 4.67 -25.42
CA TYR A 28 -11.30 5.93 -24.71
C TYR A 28 -10.22 6.92 -25.17
N LEU A 29 -9.24 6.49 -25.96
CA LEU A 29 -8.19 7.36 -26.49
C LEU A 29 -8.56 7.93 -27.87
N PRO A 30 -8.18 9.19 -28.18
CA PRO A 30 -7.50 10.15 -27.33
C PRO A 30 -8.44 11.01 -26.46
N LYS A 31 -9.76 10.75 -26.51
CA LYS A 31 -10.79 11.59 -25.84
C LYS A 31 -10.59 11.69 -24.32
N THR A 32 -10.04 10.65 -23.70
CA THR A 32 -9.71 10.58 -22.28
C THR A 32 -8.19 10.59 -22.08
N LYS A 33 -7.67 11.50 -21.25
CA LYS A 33 -6.25 11.50 -20.87
C LYS A 33 -5.97 10.48 -19.77
N ILE A 34 -5.67 9.25 -20.14
CA ILE A 34 -5.28 8.18 -19.20
C ILE A 34 -3.84 8.45 -18.73
N ARG A 35 -3.65 8.75 -17.45
CA ARG A 35 -2.32 9.06 -16.87
C ARG A 35 -1.65 7.87 -16.20
N TYR A 36 -2.43 7.01 -15.54
CA TYR A 36 -1.93 5.86 -14.81
C TYR A 36 -2.88 4.68 -15.00
N LEU A 37 -2.30 3.48 -15.14
CA LEU A 37 -3.02 2.23 -15.07
C LEU A 37 -2.60 1.54 -13.78
N LEU A 38 -3.50 1.58 -12.78
CA LEU A 38 -3.30 0.88 -11.52
C LEU A 38 -3.67 -0.59 -11.69
N VAL A 39 -2.73 -1.44 -11.28
CA VAL A 39 -2.80 -2.90 -11.34
C VAL A 39 -2.75 -3.41 -9.90
N ASP A 40 -3.87 -3.34 -9.19
CA ASP A 40 -4.03 -3.78 -7.78
C ASP A 40 -5.53 -3.76 -7.40
N ASN A 41 -6.02 -4.21 -6.23
CA ASN A 41 -5.97 -5.49 -5.52
C ASN A 41 -7.19 -5.53 -4.59
N GLU A 42 -8.33 -6.02 -5.09
CA GLU A 42 -9.38 -6.50 -4.18
C GLU A 42 -9.64 -7.96 -4.49
N VAL A 43 -8.84 -8.83 -3.88
CA VAL A 43 -9.18 -10.26 -3.72
C VAL A 43 -10.53 -10.40 -2.98
N LEU A 44 -10.96 -9.35 -2.27
CA LEU A 44 -12.24 -9.26 -1.57
C LEU A 44 -13.48 -9.16 -2.46
N ARG A 45 -13.36 -9.08 -3.79
CA ARG A 45 -14.54 -9.06 -4.70
C ARG A 45 -14.86 -10.41 -5.34
N SER A 46 -14.14 -11.47 -4.99
CA SER A 46 -14.42 -12.79 -5.55
C SER A 46 -15.66 -13.41 -4.90
N TYR A 47 -16.77 -13.46 -5.62
CA TYR A 47 -17.96 -14.23 -5.23
C TYR A 47 -17.81 -15.74 -5.51
N SER A 48 -16.62 -16.21 -5.87
CA SER A 48 -16.34 -17.64 -5.95
C SER A 48 -16.41 -18.29 -4.56
N GLU A 49 -16.61 -19.59 -4.50
CA GLU A 49 -16.66 -20.34 -3.24
C GLU A 49 -15.36 -20.20 -2.43
N GLN A 50 -14.22 -20.15 -3.13
CA GLN A 50 -12.90 -19.82 -2.57
C GLN A 50 -12.84 -18.38 -2.04
N GLY A 51 -13.42 -17.42 -2.75
CA GLY A 51 -13.50 -16.02 -2.28
C GLY A 51 -14.34 -15.87 -1.01
N ARG A 52 -15.48 -16.57 -0.91
CA ARG A 52 -16.29 -16.62 0.31
C ARG A 52 -15.56 -17.24 1.49
N GLN A 53 -14.73 -18.27 1.25
CA GLN A 53 -13.88 -18.85 2.29
C GLN A 53 -12.80 -17.86 2.75
N MET A 54 -12.14 -17.18 1.80
CA MET A 54 -11.18 -16.12 2.11
C MET A 54 -11.82 -14.98 2.92
N TRP A 55 -13.09 -14.63 2.69
CA TRP A 55 -13.80 -13.62 3.50
C TRP A 55 -14.03 -14.08 4.94
N ARG A 56 -14.39 -15.35 5.15
CA ARG A 56 -14.57 -15.93 6.49
C ARG A 56 -13.26 -15.99 7.26
N ASP A 57 -12.17 -16.30 6.56
CA ASP A 57 -10.84 -16.47 7.17
C ASP A 57 -10.10 -15.14 7.34
N LEU A 58 -10.55 -14.07 6.67
CA LEU A 58 -9.90 -12.76 6.68
C LEU A 58 -9.78 -12.19 8.10
N VAL A 59 -10.89 -12.14 8.86
CA VAL A 59 -10.89 -11.54 10.20
C VAL A 59 -10.04 -12.37 11.18
N PRO A 60 -10.17 -13.71 11.26
CA PRO A 60 -9.26 -14.55 12.03
C PRO A 60 -7.79 -14.40 11.62
N ALA A 61 -7.49 -14.34 10.32
CA ALA A 61 -6.14 -14.16 9.83
C ALA A 61 -5.56 -12.79 10.20
N MET A 62 -6.35 -11.71 10.08
CA MET A 62 -5.96 -10.36 10.51
C MET A 62 -5.68 -10.30 12.01
N GLN A 63 -6.50 -10.98 12.83
CA GLN A 63 -6.28 -11.07 14.28
C GLN A 63 -5.00 -11.85 14.61
N MET A 64 -4.75 -12.96 13.91
CA MET A 64 -3.54 -13.76 14.11
C MET A 64 -2.28 -12.98 13.68
N ILE A 65 -2.32 -12.34 12.51
CA ILE A 65 -1.25 -11.46 12.02
C ILE A 65 -1.01 -10.31 13.01
N LYS A 66 -2.06 -9.65 13.53
CA LYS A 66 -1.91 -8.60 14.54
C LYS A 66 -1.25 -9.11 15.82
N ARG A 67 -1.63 -10.31 16.29
CA ARG A 67 -1.00 -10.95 17.46
C ARG A 67 0.46 -11.30 17.20
N SER A 68 0.77 -11.85 16.03
CA SER A 68 2.14 -12.19 15.63
C SER A 68 3.02 -10.95 15.45
N LEU A 69 2.51 -9.87 14.85
CA LEU A 69 3.24 -8.60 14.74
C LEU A 69 3.57 -7.99 16.10
N LYS A 70 2.61 -8.05 17.04
CA LYS A 70 2.81 -7.61 18.42
C LYS A 70 3.82 -8.49 19.15
N ALA A 71 3.80 -9.81 18.93
CA ALA A 71 4.75 -10.75 19.51
C ALA A 71 6.17 -10.62 18.94
N LEU A 72 6.30 -10.26 17.66
CA LEU A 72 7.57 -10.07 16.96
C LEU A 72 8.13 -8.65 17.09
N ASN A 73 7.44 -7.75 17.80
CA ASN A 73 7.83 -6.35 17.98
C ASN A 73 8.07 -5.59 16.65
N ILE A 74 7.37 -6.00 15.58
CA ILE A 74 7.48 -5.38 14.25
C ILE A 74 6.66 -4.10 14.29
N SER A 75 7.27 -3.06 14.85
CA SER A 75 6.76 -1.69 14.80
C SER A 75 7.32 -1.00 13.57
N THR A 76 6.46 -0.47 12.71
CA THR A 76 6.85 0.47 11.65
C THR A 76 7.23 1.84 12.22
N PHE A 77 7.11 2.03 13.54
CA PHE A 77 7.45 3.23 14.26
C PHE A 77 8.73 3.03 15.10
N PRO A 78 9.70 3.97 15.08
CA PRO A 78 9.71 5.20 14.27
C PRO A 78 9.91 4.91 12.77
N PRO A 79 9.43 5.80 11.87
CA PRO A 79 9.48 5.60 10.42
C PRO A 79 10.83 5.18 9.85
N SER A 80 11.93 5.70 10.39
CA SER A 80 13.30 5.32 9.99
C SER A 80 13.61 3.83 10.17
N ARG A 81 12.86 3.11 11.02
CA ARG A 81 12.95 1.66 11.20
C ARG A 81 12.05 0.86 10.26
N GLY A 82 11.19 1.51 9.48
CA GLY A 82 10.33 0.89 8.49
C GLY A 82 11.09 -0.11 7.60
N MET A 83 10.52 -1.30 7.45
CA MET A 83 11.03 -2.38 6.61
C MET A 83 9.88 -3.23 6.10
N PHE A 84 10.05 -3.81 4.90
CA PHE A 84 9.10 -4.78 4.39
C PHE A 84 9.24 -6.11 5.13
N ARG A 85 8.10 -6.77 5.34
CA ARG A 85 8.03 -8.08 5.98
C ARG A 85 8.82 -9.11 5.19
N TYR A 86 9.63 -9.90 5.89
CA TYR A 86 10.55 -10.88 5.29
C TYR A 86 9.82 -11.86 4.35
N GLU A 87 8.62 -12.28 4.74
CA GLU A 87 7.80 -13.28 4.04
C GLU A 87 7.43 -12.86 2.61
N ILE A 88 7.29 -11.55 2.37
CA ILE A 88 6.92 -11.01 1.05
C ILE A 88 8.05 -10.19 0.40
N ARG A 89 9.08 -9.83 1.17
CA ARG A 89 10.13 -8.91 0.74
C ARG A 89 10.81 -9.38 -0.53
N ASP A 90 11.29 -10.63 -0.53
CA ASP A 90 12.19 -11.11 -1.58
C ASP A 90 11.41 -11.62 -2.81
N ASN A 91 10.22 -12.18 -2.61
CA ASN A 91 9.42 -12.79 -3.68
C ASN A 91 8.38 -11.85 -4.31
N VAL A 92 7.99 -10.77 -3.62
CA VAL A 92 6.93 -9.85 -4.08
C VAL A 92 7.47 -8.43 -4.19
N ILE A 93 7.98 -7.88 -3.08
CA ILE A 93 8.35 -6.46 -3.01
C ILE A 93 9.56 -6.14 -3.90
N ILE A 94 10.66 -6.87 -3.77
CA ILE A 94 11.87 -6.61 -4.56
C ILE A 94 11.59 -6.74 -6.08
N PRO A 95 10.93 -7.81 -6.58
CA PRO A 95 10.55 -7.89 -7.99
C PRO A 95 9.66 -6.73 -8.46
N MET A 96 8.68 -6.33 -7.66
CA MET A 96 7.81 -5.19 -7.96
C MET A 96 8.59 -3.87 -8.01
N LEU A 97 9.43 -3.56 -7.01
CA LEU A 97 10.25 -2.34 -6.99
C LEU A 97 11.23 -2.31 -8.17
N ASN A 98 11.81 -3.46 -8.54
CA ASN A 98 12.63 -3.58 -9.75
C ASN A 98 11.84 -3.21 -11.02
N PHE A 99 10.62 -3.73 -11.16
CA PHE A 99 9.75 -3.40 -12.29
C PHE A 99 9.43 -1.89 -12.33
N LEU A 100 9.03 -1.30 -11.20
CA LEU A 100 8.73 0.13 -11.09
C LEU A 100 9.97 0.99 -11.43
N ASN A 101 11.14 0.63 -10.91
CA ASN A 101 12.38 1.35 -11.18
C ASN A 101 12.80 1.28 -12.67
N ARG A 102 12.62 0.13 -13.31
CA ARG A 102 12.89 -0.06 -14.76
C ARG A 102 11.93 0.73 -15.64
N THR A 103 10.66 0.79 -15.25
CA THR A 103 9.59 1.48 -16.02
C THR A 103 9.45 2.95 -15.65
N LYS A 104 10.18 3.43 -14.63
CA LYS A 104 10.02 4.78 -14.05
C LYS A 104 8.59 5.05 -13.57
N SER A 105 7.93 4.00 -13.09
CA SER A 105 6.57 4.04 -12.55
C SER A 105 6.59 4.41 -11.06
N PHE A 106 5.47 4.96 -10.59
CA PHE A 106 5.25 5.29 -9.18
C PHE A 106 4.85 4.04 -8.39
N LEU A 107 5.17 4.01 -7.10
CA LEU A 107 4.55 3.11 -6.15
C LEU A 107 3.29 3.79 -5.60
N PHE A 108 2.12 3.32 -6.03
CA PHE A 108 0.84 3.80 -5.52
C PHE A 108 0.52 3.13 -4.18
N ILE A 109 0.02 3.93 -3.23
CA ILE A 109 -0.30 3.47 -1.89
C ILE A 109 -1.59 4.09 -1.38
N ASP A 110 -2.37 3.26 -0.70
CA ASP A 110 -3.54 3.71 0.04
C ASP A 110 -3.12 3.96 1.49
N VAL A 111 -3.33 5.19 1.96
CA VAL A 111 -2.83 5.64 3.26
C VAL A 111 -3.94 6.33 4.02
N TYR A 112 -4.34 5.73 5.13
CA TYR A 112 -5.48 6.15 5.92
C TYR A 112 -5.07 6.41 7.37
N PRO A 113 -4.73 7.67 7.74
CA PRO A 113 -4.41 8.04 9.13
C PRO A 113 -5.50 7.65 10.15
N TYR A 114 -6.75 7.53 9.70
CA TYR A 114 -7.88 7.07 10.49
C TYR A 114 -7.69 5.68 11.12
N PHE A 115 -7.12 4.71 10.39
CA PHE A 115 -7.03 3.33 10.91
C PHE A 115 -6.05 3.21 12.10
N PRO A 116 -4.81 3.74 12.04
CA PRO A 116 -3.94 3.74 13.21
C PRO A 116 -4.57 4.48 14.39
N TRP A 117 -5.19 5.65 14.15
CA TRP A 117 -5.86 6.42 15.20
C TRP A 117 -7.00 5.64 15.85
N SER A 118 -7.97 5.12 15.09
CA SER A 118 -9.15 4.42 15.62
C SER A 118 -8.79 3.13 16.38
N GLN A 119 -7.67 2.50 16.03
CA GLN A 119 -7.16 1.33 16.75
C GLN A 119 -6.39 1.67 18.03
N ASN A 120 -5.94 2.91 18.19
CA ASN A 120 -5.15 3.35 19.34
C ASN A 120 -5.42 4.83 19.72
N PRO A 121 -6.69 5.22 19.97
CA PRO A 121 -7.07 6.62 20.12
C PRO A 121 -6.53 7.25 21.42
N TYR A 122 -6.12 6.41 22.38
CA TYR A 122 -5.51 6.86 23.64
C TYR A 122 -4.06 7.33 23.48
N ASN A 123 -3.31 6.77 22.51
CA ASN A 123 -1.89 7.10 22.31
C ASN A 123 -1.66 7.89 21.02
N ILE A 124 -2.59 7.85 20.08
CA ILE A 124 -2.54 8.64 18.85
C ILE A 124 -3.59 9.73 18.97
N SER A 125 -3.16 10.99 19.03
CA SER A 125 -4.07 12.12 19.10
C SER A 125 -4.90 12.25 17.83
N LEU A 126 -6.18 12.58 17.99
CA LEU A 126 -7.06 12.90 16.88
C LEU A 126 -6.54 14.12 16.09
N ASP A 127 -6.02 15.14 16.77
CA ASP A 127 -5.49 16.34 16.12
C ASP A 127 -4.26 16.03 15.25
N PHE A 128 -3.45 15.06 15.67
CA PHE A 128 -2.31 14.58 14.90
C PHE A 128 -2.76 13.82 13.63
N ALA A 129 -3.86 13.06 13.72
CA ALA A 129 -4.47 12.39 12.56
C ALA A 129 -5.21 13.36 11.62
N LEU A 130 -5.74 14.47 12.14
CA LEU A 130 -6.52 15.47 11.41
C LEU A 130 -5.72 16.69 10.94
N PHE A 131 -4.39 16.69 11.06
CA PHE A 131 -3.52 17.81 10.67
C PHE A 131 -3.84 19.13 11.41
N ARG A 132 -4.36 19.05 12.64
CA ARG A 132 -4.77 20.23 13.44
C ARG A 132 -3.65 20.84 14.28
N GLY A 133 -2.44 20.26 14.23
CA GLY A 133 -1.26 20.75 14.94
C GLY A 133 -1.29 20.43 16.44
N GLY A 134 -0.39 21.07 17.20
CA GLY A 134 -0.32 20.94 18.67
C GLY A 134 0.54 19.77 19.18
N LEU A 135 0.89 18.81 18.33
CA LEU A 135 1.82 17.73 18.65
C LEU A 135 2.86 17.57 17.55
N SER A 136 4.10 17.31 17.96
CA SER A 136 5.20 16.99 17.06
C SER A 136 5.95 15.77 17.58
N ILE A 137 6.28 14.85 16.70
CA ILE A 137 7.05 13.66 17.04
C ILE A 137 8.34 13.66 16.24
N ARG A 138 9.47 13.50 16.93
CA ARG A 138 10.78 13.41 16.28
C ARG A 138 11.20 11.96 16.10
N ASP A 139 11.58 11.60 14.87
CA ASP A 139 12.18 10.32 14.56
C ASP A 139 13.62 10.27 15.11
N PRO A 140 13.97 9.34 16.00
CA PRO A 140 15.31 9.27 16.57
C PRO A 140 16.37 8.80 15.56
N GLY A 141 15.99 8.08 14.51
CA GLY A 141 16.91 7.53 13.51
C GLY A 141 17.16 8.48 12.34
N SER A 142 16.18 9.28 11.92
CA SER A 142 16.33 10.23 10.82
C SER A 142 16.37 11.70 11.24
N ALA A 143 16.11 11.99 12.52
CA ALA A 143 15.94 13.35 13.07
C ALA A 143 14.77 14.16 12.49
N LEU A 144 13.97 13.58 11.59
CA LEU A 144 12.78 14.23 11.01
C LEU A 144 11.74 14.51 12.09
N VAL A 145 11.05 15.64 11.95
CA VAL A 145 9.98 16.06 12.86
C VAL A 145 8.67 16.00 12.10
N TYR A 146 7.74 15.21 12.61
CA TYR A 146 6.41 15.04 12.05
C TYR A 146 5.38 15.81 12.87
N THR A 147 4.54 16.58 12.20
CA THR A 147 3.45 17.38 12.79
C THR A 147 2.07 16.81 12.50
N ASN A 148 2.00 15.75 11.70
CA ASN A 148 0.80 15.00 11.38
C ASN A 148 1.12 13.50 11.24
N LEU A 149 0.09 12.67 11.24
CA LEU A 149 0.22 11.21 11.17
C LEU A 149 0.47 10.67 9.75
N LEU A 150 0.13 11.41 8.70
CA LEU A 150 0.31 10.94 7.33
C LEU A 150 1.79 10.87 6.94
N ASP A 151 2.55 11.93 7.21
CA ASP A 151 3.98 12.00 6.87
C ASP A 151 4.80 10.82 7.42
N PRO A 152 4.72 10.44 8.72
CA PRO A 152 5.47 9.30 9.22
C PRO A 152 5.01 7.98 8.61
N MET A 153 3.74 7.84 8.19
CA MET A 153 3.27 6.66 7.48
C MET A 153 3.90 6.55 6.09
N LEU A 154 3.99 7.67 5.35
CA LEU A 154 4.64 7.73 4.04
C LEU A 154 6.14 7.50 4.17
N ASP A 155 6.79 8.17 5.10
CA ASP A 155 8.24 8.06 5.29
C ASP A 155 8.67 6.68 5.75
N SER A 156 7.82 5.95 6.48
CA SER A 156 8.08 4.54 6.81
C SER A 156 8.32 3.70 5.56
N LEU A 157 7.55 3.94 4.49
CA LEU A 157 7.72 3.29 3.20
C LEU A 157 8.92 3.84 2.42
N VAL A 158 9.18 5.14 2.51
CA VAL A 158 10.37 5.76 1.91
C VAL A 158 11.65 5.16 2.48
N PHE A 159 11.74 5.02 3.81
CA PHE A 159 12.87 4.37 4.46
C PHE A 159 12.96 2.89 4.11
N ALA A 160 11.84 2.15 4.12
CA ALA A 160 11.80 0.74 3.79
C ALA A 160 12.31 0.44 2.37
N LYS A 161 11.84 1.18 1.35
CA LYS A 161 12.31 1.00 -0.04
C LYS A 161 13.75 1.45 -0.22
N SER A 162 14.18 2.50 0.49
CA SER A 162 15.56 3.00 0.41
C SER A 162 16.56 1.99 0.97
N LYS A 163 16.22 1.27 2.06
CA LYS A 163 17.03 0.16 2.59
C LYS A 163 17.22 -0.98 1.59
N LEU A 164 16.29 -1.14 0.64
CA LEU A 164 16.39 -2.11 -0.44
C LEU A 164 17.09 -1.57 -1.70
N GLY A 165 17.60 -0.32 -1.66
CA GLY A 165 18.29 0.32 -2.79
C GLY A 165 17.36 1.05 -3.78
N PHE A 166 16.08 1.24 -3.44
CA PHE A 166 15.08 1.85 -4.32
C PHE A 166 14.65 3.27 -3.90
N SER A 167 15.61 4.10 -3.49
CA SER A 167 15.36 5.49 -3.07
C SER A 167 14.71 6.35 -4.16
N ASN A 168 14.97 6.07 -5.43
CA ASN A 168 14.49 6.87 -6.57
C ASN A 168 13.04 6.59 -7.00
N ILE A 169 12.39 5.54 -6.49
CA ILE A 169 10.99 5.26 -6.82
C ILE A 169 10.10 6.28 -6.09
N LEU A 170 9.32 7.05 -6.84
CA LEU A 170 8.39 8.02 -6.26
C LEU A 170 7.16 7.33 -5.68
N LEU A 171 6.66 7.85 -4.56
CA LEU A 171 5.37 7.46 -4.00
C LEU A 171 4.25 8.31 -4.60
N ALA A 172 3.08 7.72 -4.79
CA ALA A 172 1.85 8.43 -5.10
C ALA A 172 0.73 7.90 -4.20
N ILE A 173 -0.05 8.79 -3.59
CA ILE A 173 -1.22 8.36 -2.82
C ILE A 173 -2.34 8.05 -3.82
N SER A 174 -2.79 6.79 -3.86
CA SER A 174 -3.97 6.39 -4.65
C SER A 174 -5.25 6.70 -3.91
N GLU A 175 -5.29 6.42 -2.62
CA GLU A 175 -6.44 6.70 -1.77
C GLU A 175 -6.02 7.19 -0.38
N THR A 176 -6.78 8.17 0.12
CA THR A 176 -6.74 8.62 1.50
C THR A 176 -8.09 9.21 1.85
N GLY A 177 -8.51 9.08 3.10
CA GLY A 177 -9.83 9.53 3.51
C GLY A 177 -10.07 9.32 4.99
N LEU A 178 -11.22 9.83 5.44
CA LEU A 178 -11.68 9.71 6.80
C LEU A 178 -13.19 9.48 6.77
N THR A 179 -13.65 8.45 7.47
CA THR A 179 -15.08 8.27 7.76
C THR A 179 -15.27 8.70 9.21
N LEU A 180 -15.97 9.81 9.40
CA LEU A 180 -16.41 10.28 10.73
C LEU A 180 -17.76 9.66 11.09
#